data_AF-A0A7W9WUG7-F1
#
_entry.id   AF-A0A7W9WUG7-F1
#
_cell.length_a   1.000
_cell.length_b   1.000
_cell.length_c   1.000
_cell.angle_alpha   90.00
_cell.angle_beta   90.00
_cell.angle_gamma   90.00
#
_symmetry.space_group_name_H-M   'P 1'
#
loop_
_entity.id
_entity.type
_entity.pdbx_description
1 polymer ?
#
loop_
_entity_poly.entity_id
_entity_poly.type
_entity_poly.pdbx_seq_one_letter_code
_entity_poly.pdbx_strand_id
1 'polypeptide(L)'
;MPLDWKRRIRLFVQRFWQPTSACMTCMPGSWSNIMSAAHWALAFKTGLFTGLLAVLLTFTPLAKLYSNRYGNALVMGALSAIGDAYSHPSHYAFPEALLTGTVSGLITLAASFLFEDRARRLRAAWKRLAG
;
A
#
# COMPACT_ATOMS: atom_id res chain seq x y z
N MET A 1 -11.69 -5.69 -18.54
CA MET A 1 -10.43 -6.10 -19.22
C MET A 1 -9.60 -6.92 -18.24
N PRO A 2 -9.16 -8.15 -18.60
CA PRO A 2 -8.21 -8.89 -17.78
C PRO A 2 -6.92 -8.05 -17.64
N LEU A 3 -6.45 -7.87 -16.40
CA LEU A 3 -5.15 -7.22 -16.16
C LEU A 3 -4.03 -8.14 -16.67
N ASP A 4 -3.31 -7.68 -17.70
CA ASP A 4 -2.06 -8.28 -18.19
C ASP A 4 -1.08 -8.54 -17.03
N TRP A 5 -0.30 -9.62 -17.09
CA TRP A 5 0.63 -10.06 -16.03
C TRP A 5 1.62 -8.95 -15.65
N LYS A 6 2.10 -8.18 -16.62
CA LYS A 6 2.95 -7.00 -16.39
C LYS A 6 2.28 -5.95 -15.52
N ARG A 7 0.96 -5.77 -15.65
CA ARG A 7 0.18 -4.83 -14.82
C ARG A 7 -0.02 -5.36 -13.40
N ARG A 8 -0.14 -6.67 -13.23
CA ARG A 8 -0.25 -7.30 -11.90
C ARG A 8 1.04 -7.21 -11.11
N ILE A 9 2.19 -7.43 -11.76
CA ILE A 9 3.51 -7.20 -11.14
C ILE A 9 3.65 -5.75 -10.72
N ARG A 10 3.30 -4.79 -11.59
CA ARG A 10 3.34 -3.37 -11.24
C ARG A 10 2.43 -3.05 -10.05
N LEU A 11 1.22 -3.60 -10.04
CA LEU A 11 0.28 -3.43 -8.93
C LEU A 11 0.85 -4.03 -7.65
N PHE A 12 1.42 -5.24 -7.70
CA PHE A 12 2.09 -5.86 -6.56
C PHE A 12 3.19 -4.96 -6.01
N VAL A 13 4.12 -4.49 -6.84
CA VAL A 13 5.21 -3.61 -6.39
C VAL A 13 4.65 -2.35 -5.73
N GLN A 14 3.67 -1.69 -6.37
CA GLN A 14 3.02 -0.49 -5.82
C GLN A 14 2.32 -0.76 -4.49
N ARG A 15 1.68 -1.91 -4.33
CA ARG A 15 0.92 -2.30 -3.14
C ARG A 15 1.75 -3.01 -2.09
N PHE A 16 2.99 -3.37 -2.41
CA PHE A 16 3.97 -3.91 -1.49
C PHE A 16 4.68 -2.80 -0.74
N TRP A 17 5.21 -1.78 -1.43
CA TRP A 17 6.02 -0.76 -0.77
C TRP A 17 5.18 0.18 0.12
N GLN A 18 3.91 0.44 -0.23
CA GLN A 18 3.01 1.32 0.52
C GLN A 18 2.75 0.84 1.97
N PRO A 19 2.27 -0.40 2.19
CA PRO A 19 2.13 -0.98 3.53
C PRO A 19 3.47 -1.15 4.24
N THR A 20 4.52 -1.61 3.54
CA THR A 20 5.84 -1.81 4.16
C THR A 20 6.37 -0.52 4.78
N SER A 21 6.28 0.59 4.05
CA SER A 21 6.67 1.91 4.57
C SER A 21 5.77 2.36 5.72
N ALA A 22 4.45 2.16 5.62
CA ALA A 22 3.50 2.52 6.67
C ALA A 22 3.79 1.77 7.99
N CYS A 23 4.02 0.45 7.92
CA CYS A 23 4.34 -0.38 9.08
C CYS A 23 5.62 0.10 9.77
N MET A 24 6.69 0.35 8.98
CA MET A 24 7.96 0.85 9.52
C MET A 24 7.82 2.20 10.22
N THR A 25 6.93 3.08 9.73
CA THR A 25 6.68 4.40 10.35
C THR A 25 5.77 4.35 11.57
N CYS A 26 4.91 3.33 11.67
CA CYS A 26 3.93 3.21 12.77
C CYS A 26 4.41 2.29 13.90
N MET A 27 5.49 1.52 13.67
CA MET A 27 6.05 0.64 14.69
C MET A 27 6.60 1.45 15.88
N PRO A 28 6.20 1.12 17.12
CA PRO A 28 6.66 1.80 18.31
C PRO A 28 8.13 1.47 18.61
N GLY A 29 8.99 2.48 18.72
CA GLY A 29 10.41 2.30 19.02
C GLY A 29 11.26 3.54 18.71
N SER A 30 12.55 3.51 19.09
CA SER A 30 13.52 4.53 18.68
C SER A 30 13.86 4.42 17.19
N TRP A 31 14.38 5.48 16.57
CA TRP A 31 14.89 5.45 15.19
C TRP A 31 15.97 4.37 14.96
N SER A 32 16.72 3.99 16.00
CA SER A 32 17.65 2.86 15.97
C SER A 32 16.96 1.50 15.93
N ASN A 33 15.71 1.39 16.42
CA ASN A 33 14.91 0.18 16.40
C ASN A 33 14.26 -0.06 15.01
N ILE A 34 13.90 1.02 14.29
CA ILE A 34 13.45 0.98 12.89
C ILE A 34 14.51 0.34 11.98
N MET A 35 15.80 0.47 12.31
CA MET A 35 16.90 -0.17 11.57
C MET A 35 17.18 -1.63 11.99
N SER A 36 16.43 -2.19 12.94
CA SER A 36 16.65 -3.58 13.36
C SER A 36 16.08 -4.57 12.34
N ALA A 37 16.79 -5.68 12.13
CA ALA A 37 16.38 -6.73 11.21
C ALA A 37 14.99 -7.32 11.55
N ALA A 38 14.60 -7.29 12.84
CA ALA A 38 13.30 -7.73 13.29
C ALA A 38 12.15 -6.84 12.79
N HIS A 39 12.30 -5.50 12.85
CA HIS A 39 11.29 -4.57 12.32
C HIS A 39 11.17 -4.68 10.81
N TRP A 40 12.31 -4.78 10.12
CA TRP A 40 12.32 -5.02 8.67
C TRP A 40 11.64 -6.33 8.30
N ALA A 41 11.89 -7.44 9.01
CA ALA A 41 11.23 -8.71 8.74
C ALA A 41 9.71 -8.64 8.92
N LEU A 42 9.24 -7.98 9.98
CA LEU A 42 7.81 -7.81 10.26
C LEU A 42 7.12 -6.92 9.22
N ALA A 43 7.75 -5.80 8.84
CA ALA A 43 7.24 -4.92 7.81
C ALA A 43 7.24 -5.59 6.43
N PHE A 44 8.27 -6.38 6.12
CA PHE A 44 8.35 -7.14 4.87
C PHE A 44 7.27 -8.22 4.81
N LYS A 45 7.03 -8.94 5.92
CA LYS A 45 5.93 -9.91 6.04
C LYS A 45 4.58 -9.25 5.80
N THR A 46 4.33 -8.10 6.44
CA THR A 46 3.08 -7.33 6.31
C THR A 46 2.89 -6.82 4.88
N GLY A 47 3.93 -6.24 4.28
CA GLY A 47 3.90 -5.77 2.90
C GLY A 47 3.69 -6.89 1.89
N LEU A 48 4.36 -8.04 2.08
CA LEU A 48 4.25 -9.19 1.18
C LEU A 48 2.86 -9.82 1.25
N PHE A 49 2.33 -9.99 2.46
CA PHE A 49 0.96 -10.48 2.67
C PHE A 49 -0.07 -9.52 2.07
N THR A 50 0.07 -8.23 2.34
CA THR A 50 -0.82 -7.18 1.80
C THR A 50 -0.76 -7.12 0.28
N GLY A 51 0.44 -7.16 -0.30
CA GLY A 51 0.64 -7.17 -1.75
C GLY A 51 0.04 -8.41 -2.42
N LEU A 52 0.18 -9.58 -1.79
CA LEU A 52 -0.42 -10.83 -2.30
C LEU A 52 -1.95 -10.77 -2.23
N LEU A 53 -2.53 -10.35 -1.11
CA LEU A 53 -3.97 -10.15 -0.98
C LEU A 53 -4.48 -9.12 -1.99
N ALA A 54 -3.73 -8.04 -2.22
CA ALA A 54 -4.10 -7.02 -3.18
C ALA A 54 -4.18 -7.59 -4.61
N VAL A 55 -3.23 -8.46 -4.98
CA VAL A 55 -3.26 -9.20 -6.25
C VAL A 55 -4.41 -10.19 -6.30
N LEU A 56 -4.66 -10.96 -5.24
CA LEU A 56 -5.79 -11.91 -5.19
C LEU A 56 -7.14 -11.19 -5.35
N LEU A 57 -7.30 -10.02 -4.74
CA LEU A 57 -8.46 -9.15 -4.91
C LEU A 57 -8.70 -8.75 -6.37
N THR A 58 -7.67 -8.70 -7.22
CA THR A 58 -7.85 -8.38 -8.65
C THR A 58 -8.62 -9.45 -9.42
N PHE A 59 -8.74 -10.67 -8.90
CA PHE A 59 -9.55 -11.74 -9.48
C PHE A 59 -11.02 -11.68 -9.07
N THR A 60 -11.38 -10.75 -8.18
CA THR A 60 -12.76 -10.57 -7.68
C THR A 60 -13.37 -9.27 -8.23
N PRO A 61 -14.70 -9.08 -8.12
CA PRO A 61 -15.35 -7.82 -8.50
C PRO A 61 -14.83 -6.59 -7.72
N LEU A 62 -14.20 -6.81 -6.55
CA LEU A 62 -13.59 -5.76 -5.74
C LEU A 62 -12.40 -5.08 -6.43
N ALA A 63 -11.86 -5.67 -7.50
CA ALA A 63 -10.85 -5.02 -8.36
C ALA A 63 -11.30 -3.63 -8.86
N LYS A 64 -12.62 -3.40 -8.98
CA LYS A 64 -13.18 -2.10 -9.36
C LYS A 64 -12.86 -1.00 -8.34
N LEU A 65 -12.68 -1.34 -7.07
CA LEU A 65 -12.34 -0.38 -6.02
C LEU A 65 -10.97 0.26 -6.24
N TYR A 66 -10.05 -0.43 -6.94
CA TYR A 66 -8.76 0.13 -7.32
C TYR A 66 -8.85 1.24 -8.37
N SER A 67 -9.98 1.36 -9.10
CA SER A 67 -10.14 2.36 -10.16
C SER A 67 -10.37 3.78 -9.61
N ASN A 68 -10.87 3.91 -8.39
CA ASN A 68 -11.05 5.17 -7.69
C ASN A 68 -9.97 5.34 -6.63
N ARG A 69 -9.37 6.54 -6.53
CA ARG A 69 -8.30 6.83 -5.55
C ARG A 69 -8.72 6.59 -4.11
N TYR A 70 -9.97 6.91 -3.75
CA TYR A 70 -10.50 6.69 -2.40
C TYR A 70 -10.80 5.21 -2.13
N GLY A 71 -11.38 4.49 -3.11
CA GLY A 71 -11.60 3.05 -2.99
C GLY A 71 -10.30 2.28 -2.86
N ASN A 72 -9.28 2.68 -3.62
CA ASN A 72 -7.95 2.14 -3.54
C ASN A 72 -7.30 2.40 -2.16
N ALA A 73 -7.40 3.63 -1.63
CA ALA A 73 -6.90 3.96 -0.30
C ALA A 73 -7.60 3.14 0.80
N LEU A 74 -8.91 2.98 0.72
CA LEU A 74 -9.70 2.18 1.66
C LEU A 74 -9.27 0.70 1.64
N VAL A 75 -9.16 0.09 0.45
CA VAL A 75 -8.72 -1.30 0.29
C VAL A 75 -7.32 -1.49 0.85
N MET A 76 -6.39 -0.59 0.52
CA MET A 76 -5.02 -0.69 1.00
C MET A 76 -4.91 -0.52 2.52
N GLY A 77 -5.68 0.39 3.11
CA GLY A 77 -5.73 0.54 4.55
C GLY A 77 -6.29 -0.70 5.26
N ALA A 78 -7.40 -1.25 4.75
CA ALA A 78 -7.99 -2.47 5.30
C ALA A 78 -7.05 -3.68 5.19
N LEU A 79 -6.44 -3.90 4.02
CA LEU A 79 -5.50 -5.00 3.83
C LEU A 79 -4.26 -4.85 4.70
N SER A 80 -3.75 -3.63 4.88
CA SER A 80 -2.60 -3.37 5.73
C SER A 80 -2.92 -3.63 7.20
N ALA A 81 -4.12 -3.24 7.68
CA ALA A 81 -4.55 -3.56 9.03
C ALA A 81 -4.66 -5.07 9.26
N ILE A 82 -5.23 -5.81 8.29
CA ILE A 82 -5.31 -7.28 8.37
C ILE A 82 -3.90 -7.90 8.37
N GLY A 83 -3.01 -7.41 7.49
CA GLY A 83 -1.64 -7.89 7.40
C GLY A 83 -0.83 -7.63 8.67
N ASP A 84 -1.02 -6.48 9.30
CA ASP A 84 -0.36 -6.09 10.56
C ASP A 84 -0.85 -6.98 11.71
N ALA A 85 -2.18 -7.10 11.88
CA ALA A 85 -2.80 -7.96 12.88
C ALA A 85 -2.43 -9.43 12.75
N TYR A 86 -2.21 -9.91 11.52
CA TYR A 86 -1.73 -11.27 11.26
C TYR A 86 -0.22 -11.42 11.49
N SER A 87 0.54 -10.34 11.34
CA SER A 87 2.00 -10.39 11.43
C SER A 87 2.50 -10.41 12.86
N HIS A 88 1.81 -9.74 13.79
CA HIS A 88 2.10 -9.80 15.22
C HIS A 88 0.88 -9.48 16.12
N PRO A 89 0.89 -9.93 17.39
CA PRO A 89 -0.08 -9.49 18.39
C PRO A 89 0.10 -8.01 18.72
N SER A 90 -1.01 -7.32 19.03
CA SER A 90 -0.93 -5.91 19.41
C SER A 90 -0.38 -5.74 20.83
N HIS A 91 0.48 -4.75 21.03
CA HIS A 91 1.11 -4.46 22.31
C HIS A 91 0.35 -3.41 23.16
N TYR A 92 -0.55 -2.63 22.56
CA TYR A 92 -1.29 -1.55 23.24
C TYR A 92 -2.81 -1.77 23.26
N ALA A 93 -3.49 -1.00 24.12
CA ALA A 93 -4.95 -0.98 24.23
C ALA A 93 -5.65 -0.37 23.00
N PHE A 94 -4.97 0.51 22.26
CA PHE A 94 -5.43 0.99 20.95
C PHE A 94 -4.96 0.02 19.87
N PRO A 95 -5.82 -0.37 18.91
CA PRO A 95 -5.44 -1.37 17.91
C PRO A 95 -4.39 -0.81 16.94
N GLU A 96 -3.12 -1.18 17.14
CA GLU A 96 -1.98 -0.80 16.29
C GLU A 96 -2.24 -1.09 14.81
N ALA A 97 -2.88 -2.24 14.53
CA ALA A 97 -3.32 -2.63 13.20
C ALA A 97 -4.21 -1.59 12.51
N LEU A 98 -5.12 -0.94 13.25
CA LEU A 98 -5.96 0.13 12.66
C LEU A 98 -5.15 1.39 12.38
N LEU A 99 -4.16 1.71 13.21
CA LEU A 99 -3.27 2.84 12.96
C LEU A 99 -2.41 2.58 11.72
N THR A 100 -1.77 1.42 11.64
CA THR A 100 -0.99 0.97 10.48
C THR A 100 -1.83 0.99 9.22
N GLY A 101 -3.05 0.46 9.29
CA GLY A 101 -4.02 0.51 8.19
C GLY A 101 -4.38 1.94 7.77
N THR A 102 -4.70 2.81 8.72
CA THR A 102 -5.06 4.20 8.45
C THR A 102 -3.91 4.94 7.78
N VAL A 103 -2.69 4.83 8.30
CA VAL A 103 -1.50 5.47 7.73
C VAL A 103 -1.18 4.91 6.34
N SER A 104 -1.29 3.60 6.14
CA SER A 104 -1.11 2.98 4.82
C SER A 104 -2.14 3.48 3.79
N GLY A 105 -3.40 3.63 4.19
CA GLY A 105 -4.45 4.21 3.37
C GLY A 105 -4.15 5.67 3.01
N LEU A 106 -3.70 6.47 3.96
CA LEU A 106 -3.32 7.87 3.74
C LEU A 106 -2.11 8.00 2.81
N ILE A 107 -1.06 7.19 3.00
CA ILE A 107 0.11 7.14 2.10
C ILE A 107 -0.34 6.75 0.69
N THR A 108 -1.22 5.76 0.57
CA THR A 108 -1.78 5.33 -0.71
C THR A 108 -2.53 6.45 -1.42
N LEU A 109 -3.35 7.21 -0.67
CA LEU A 109 -4.10 8.34 -1.19
C LEU A 109 -3.16 9.49 -1.61
N ALA A 110 -2.23 9.86 -0.73
CA ALA A 110 -1.24 10.90 -1.00
C ALA A 110 -0.39 10.57 -2.24
N ALA A 111 0.06 9.32 -2.37
CA ALA A 111 0.80 8.84 -3.53
C ALA A 111 -0.02 8.95 -4.84
N SER A 112 -1.33 8.74 -4.79
CA SER A 112 -2.21 8.96 -5.95
C SER A 112 -2.22 10.42 -6.38
N PHE A 113 -2.34 11.37 -5.44
CA PHE A 113 -2.28 12.81 -5.77
C PHE A 113 -0.88 13.25 -6.21
N LEU A 114 0.19 12.73 -5.61
CA LEU A 114 1.55 13.18 -5.96
C LEU A 114 2.03 12.61 -7.29
N PHE A 115 1.87 11.30 -7.50
CA PHE A 115 2.51 10.61 -8.61
C PHE A 115 1.55 10.39 -9.78
N GLU A 116 0.29 10.00 -9.56
CA GLU A 116 -0.64 9.78 -10.67
C GLU A 116 -1.09 11.10 -11.30
N ASP A 117 -1.37 12.15 -10.52
CA ASP A 117 -1.74 13.44 -11.11
C ASP A 117 -0.56 14.13 -11.80
N ARG A 118 0.66 14.10 -11.24
CA ARG A 118 1.85 14.62 -11.94
C ARG A 118 2.17 13.81 -13.20
N ALA A 119 2.13 12.49 -13.15
CA ALA A 119 2.39 11.66 -14.33
C ALA A 119 1.33 11.84 -15.42
N ARG A 120 0.05 12.06 -15.05
CA ARG A 120 -1.01 12.43 -16.00
C ARG A 120 -0.74 13.77 -16.67
N ARG A 121 -0.36 14.78 -15.88
CA ARG A 121 -0.02 16.12 -16.41
C ARG A 121 1.19 16.09 -17.33
N LEU A 122 2.26 15.37 -16.95
CA LEU A 122 3.45 15.20 -17.79
C LEU A 122 3.13 14.50 -19.11
N ARG A 123 2.35 13.42 -19.10
CA ARG A 123 1.93 12.74 -20.34
C ARG A 123 1.05 13.62 -21.22
N ALA A 124 0.16 14.42 -20.62
CA ALA A 124 -0.69 15.36 -21.35
C ALA A 124 0.14 16.48 -22.00
N ALA A 125 1.14 17.02 -21.28
CA ALA A 125 2.07 18.00 -21.81
C ALA A 125 2.94 17.41 -22.93
N TRP A 126 3.47 16.20 -22.75
CA TRP A 126 4.24 15.51 -23.77
C TRP A 126 3.45 15.27 -25.06
N LYS A 127 2.18 14.84 -24.97
CA LYS A 127 1.31 14.68 -26.14
C LYS A 127 1.02 15.99 -26.89
N ARG A 128 1.07 17.13 -26.19
CA ARG A 128 0.91 18.46 -26.81
C ARG A 128 2.19 18.94 -27.50
N LEU A 129 3.35 18.55 -26.99
CA LEU A 129 4.66 18.91 -27.54
C LEU A 129 5.14 17.97 -28.66
N ALA A 130 4.78 16.69 -28.58
CA ALA A 130 5.05 15.67 -29.58
C ALA A 130 3.91 15.52 -30.60
N GLY A 131 3.03 16.54 -30.68
CA GLY A 131 2.02 16.67 -31.72
C GLY A 131 2.68 16.99 -33.06
#